data_AF-A0A7K2D6V0-F1
#
_entry.id   AF-A0A7K2D6V0-F1
#
_cell.length_a   1.000
_cell.length_b   1.000
_cell.length_c   1.000
_cell.angle_alpha   90.00
_cell.angle_beta   90.00
_cell.angle_gamma   90.00
#
_symmetry.space_group_name_H-M   'P 1'
#
loop_
_entity.id
_entity.type
_entity.pdbx_description
1 polymer ?
#
loop_
_entity_poly.entity_id
_entity_poly.type
_entity_poly.pdbx_seq_one_letter_code
_entity_poly.pdbx_strand_id
1 'polypeptide(L)'
;MTEAFPLRISAMFREGWTGYIRNIGPLTVGALATFATYGVFRVLADQALDDGQEIASVVLDLVGLVLAGTVSVPWYAYAINAARARPIDLGGPWREGSLFSAQFVCAFWFWAAVMLGLRYLFGLPSILAFLFYGFHGYVVADQAAKGGLRALGTSVRLGHKRRMALFAILTLFILFNFVSALPLGYGASPLTIAISVAAFSATASVTLVSGACLYDALTERLDEQ
;
A
#
# COMPACT_ATOMS: atom_id res chain seq x y z
N MET A 1 20.71 16.50 18.79
CA MET A 1 20.00 17.34 17.81
C MET A 1 19.00 16.46 17.08
N THR A 2 17.70 16.74 17.18
CA THR A 2 16.66 16.04 16.42
C THR A 2 16.73 16.50 14.97
N GLU A 3 17.14 15.60 14.08
CA GLU A 3 17.17 15.87 12.65
C GLU A 3 15.74 16.21 12.17
N ALA A 4 15.59 17.34 11.45
CA ALA A 4 14.29 17.73 10.92
C ALA A 4 13.80 16.67 9.91
N PHE A 5 12.52 16.30 10.04
CA PHE A 5 11.87 15.37 9.12
C PHE A 5 11.91 15.93 7.69
N PRO A 6 12.21 15.11 6.67
CA PRO A 6 12.67 15.60 5.37
C PRO A 6 11.60 16.34 4.58
N LEU A 7 10.32 16.11 4.87
CA LEU A 7 9.20 16.76 4.20
C LEU A 7 8.16 17.24 5.21
N ARG A 8 7.61 18.44 5.01
CA ARG A 8 6.42 18.88 5.76
C ARG A 8 5.22 18.02 5.34
N ILE A 9 4.43 17.56 6.31
CA ILE A 9 3.23 16.73 6.05
C ILE A 9 2.30 17.39 5.03
N SER A 10 2.07 18.71 5.13
CA SER A 10 1.24 19.44 4.18
C SER A 10 1.79 19.46 2.75
N ALA A 11 3.13 19.50 2.60
CA ALA A 11 3.75 19.39 1.30
C ALA A 11 3.53 18.00 0.71
N MET A 12 3.72 16.94 1.51
CA MET A 12 3.46 15.56 1.07
C MET A 12 2.03 15.37 0.57
N PHE A 13 1.02 15.85 1.32
CA PHE A 13 -0.38 15.76 0.89
C PHE A 13 -0.65 16.56 -0.38
N ARG A 14 -0.08 17.76 -0.51
CA ARG A 14 -0.25 18.60 -1.70
C ARG A 14 0.38 17.96 -2.94
N GLU A 15 1.57 17.41 -2.81
CA GLU A 15 2.24 16.68 -3.91
C GLU A 15 1.46 15.39 -4.24
N GLY A 16 0.98 14.67 -3.22
CA GLY A 16 0.10 13.50 -3.40
C GLY A 16 -1.17 13.81 -4.18
N TRP A 17 -1.86 14.89 -3.79
CA TRP A 17 -3.06 15.37 -4.47
C TRP A 17 -2.79 15.82 -5.90
N THR A 18 -1.73 16.60 -6.10
CA THR A 18 -1.35 17.12 -7.41
C THR A 18 -0.92 16.01 -8.36
N GLY A 19 -0.11 15.06 -7.87
CA GLY A 19 0.32 13.89 -8.63
C GLY A 19 -0.85 12.98 -8.98
N TYR A 20 -1.82 12.82 -8.08
CA TYR A 20 -3.06 12.10 -8.36
C TYR A 20 -3.90 12.79 -9.45
N ILE A 21 -4.20 14.08 -9.32
CA ILE A 21 -5.03 14.82 -10.30
C ILE A 21 -4.44 14.76 -11.71
N ARG A 22 -3.12 14.86 -11.83
CA ARG A 22 -2.44 14.79 -13.13
C ARG A 22 -2.47 13.40 -13.75
N ASN A 23 -2.67 12.35 -12.94
CA ASN A 23 -2.54 10.96 -13.33
C ASN A 23 -3.72 10.09 -12.86
N ILE A 24 -4.93 10.66 -12.83
CA ILE A 24 -6.14 10.01 -12.29
C ILE A 24 -6.35 8.66 -12.95
N GLY A 25 -6.28 8.59 -14.29
CA GLY A 25 -6.51 7.35 -15.05
C GLY A 25 -5.60 6.20 -14.59
N PRO A 26 -4.27 6.30 -14.77
CA PRO A 26 -3.34 5.25 -14.37
C PRO A 26 -3.47 4.81 -12.91
N LEU A 27 -3.55 5.78 -11.98
CA LEU A 27 -3.63 5.50 -10.54
C LEU A 27 -4.96 4.83 -10.17
N THR A 28 -6.07 5.24 -10.78
CA THR A 28 -7.38 4.62 -10.55
C THR A 28 -7.42 3.21 -11.09
N VAL A 29 -6.84 2.95 -12.26
CA VAL A 29 -6.75 1.59 -12.83
C VAL A 29 -5.92 0.67 -11.92
N GLY A 30 -4.79 1.15 -11.40
CA GLY A 30 -3.97 0.40 -10.43
C GLY A 30 -4.71 0.09 -9.13
N ALA A 31 -5.43 1.08 -8.59
CA ALA A 31 -6.28 0.93 -7.41
C ALA A 31 -7.39 -0.11 -7.65
N LEU A 32 -8.14 0.03 -8.75
CA LEU A 32 -9.23 -0.88 -9.11
C LEU A 32 -8.75 -2.31 -9.32
N ALA A 33 -7.63 -2.53 -10.01
CA ALA A 33 -7.07 -3.87 -10.19
C ALA A 33 -6.71 -4.51 -8.83
N THR A 34 -6.11 -3.73 -7.93
CA THR A 34 -5.76 -4.18 -6.58
C THR A 34 -7.00 -4.52 -5.76
N PHE A 35 -7.96 -3.60 -5.69
CA PHE A 35 -9.18 -3.78 -4.88
C PHE A 35 -10.14 -4.81 -5.46
N ALA A 36 -10.26 -4.92 -6.78
CA ALA A 36 -11.06 -5.96 -7.42
C ALA A 36 -10.47 -7.34 -7.13
N THR A 37 -9.13 -7.47 -7.19
CA THR A 37 -8.45 -8.72 -6.83
C THR A 37 -8.80 -9.12 -5.40
N TYR A 38 -8.63 -8.22 -4.43
CA TYR A 38 -9.01 -8.50 -3.04
C TYR A 38 -10.50 -8.77 -2.88
N GLY A 39 -11.36 -7.98 -3.54
CA GLY A 39 -12.81 -8.08 -3.46
C GLY A 39 -13.36 -9.42 -3.92
N VAL A 40 -12.79 -10.02 -4.97
CA VAL A 40 -13.18 -11.37 -5.41
C VAL A 40 -12.92 -12.40 -4.32
N PHE A 41 -11.72 -12.40 -3.73
CA PHE A 41 -11.37 -13.32 -2.66
C PHE A 41 -12.18 -13.07 -1.39
N ARG A 42 -12.49 -11.80 -1.08
CA ARG A 42 -13.32 -11.41 0.06
C ARG A 42 -14.75 -11.94 -0.08
N VAL A 43 -15.36 -11.86 -1.26
CA VAL A 43 -16.69 -12.43 -1.52
C VAL A 43 -16.68 -13.95 -1.33
N LEU A 44 -15.64 -14.63 -1.83
CA LEU A 44 -15.50 -16.08 -1.65
C LEU A 44 -15.26 -16.45 -0.17
N ALA A 45 -14.50 -15.63 0.56
CA ALA A 45 -14.25 -15.81 1.98
C ALA A 45 -15.53 -15.62 2.81
N ASP A 46 -16.38 -14.65 2.46
CA ASP A 46 -17.68 -14.45 3.10
C ASP A 46 -18.62 -15.64 2.85
N GLN A 47 -18.69 -16.14 1.61
CA GLN A 47 -19.48 -17.34 1.30
C GLN A 47 -19.00 -18.57 2.10
N ALA A 48 -17.68 -18.77 2.20
CA ALA A 48 -17.13 -19.86 3.00
C ALA A 48 -17.43 -19.70 4.50
N LEU A 49 -17.51 -18.46 5.01
CA LEU A 49 -17.87 -18.18 6.40
C LEU A 49 -19.36 -18.48 6.65
N ASP A 50 -20.23 -18.07 5.74
CA ASP A 50 -21.67 -18.37 5.79
C ASP A 50 -21.94 -19.88 5.77
N ASP A 51 -21.11 -20.65 5.07
CA ASP A 51 -21.13 -22.13 5.04
C ASP A 51 -20.50 -22.79 6.28
N GLY A 52 -20.05 -22.01 7.27
CA GLY A 52 -19.40 -22.50 8.49
C GLY A 52 -17.95 -22.97 8.32
N GLN A 53 -17.33 -22.69 7.18
CA GLN A 53 -15.95 -23.08 6.86
C GLN A 53 -14.95 -21.98 7.25
N GLU A 54 -14.82 -21.71 8.56
CA GLU A 54 -13.98 -20.63 9.08
C GLU A 54 -12.52 -20.66 8.58
N ILE A 55 -11.90 -21.84 8.55
CA ILE A 55 -10.51 -21.99 8.09
C ILE A 55 -10.40 -21.64 6.59
N ALA A 56 -11.36 -22.08 5.78
CA ALA A 56 -11.36 -21.79 4.35
C ALA A 56 -11.54 -20.29 4.09
N SER A 57 -12.42 -19.63 4.85
CA SER A 57 -12.62 -18.18 4.82
C SER A 57 -11.31 -17.43 5.09
N VAL A 58 -10.61 -17.79 6.18
CA VAL A 58 -9.31 -17.17 6.52
C VAL A 58 -8.26 -17.41 5.42
N VAL A 59 -8.18 -18.63 4.88
CA VAL A 59 -7.23 -18.94 3.80
C VAL A 59 -7.52 -18.11 2.55
N LEU A 60 -8.80 -17.97 2.16
CA LEU A 60 -9.21 -17.17 1.01
C LEU A 60 -8.87 -15.69 1.20
N ASP A 61 -9.12 -15.13 2.38
CA ASP A 61 -8.74 -13.76 2.70
C ASP A 61 -7.23 -13.54 2.63
N LEU A 62 -6.43 -14.47 3.17
CA LEU A 62 -4.96 -14.39 3.09
C LEU A 62 -4.44 -14.47 1.65
N VAL A 63 -4.98 -15.39 0.85
CA VAL A 63 -4.65 -15.50 -0.57
C VAL A 63 -5.02 -14.19 -1.29
N GLY A 64 -6.20 -13.65 -0.99
CA GLY A 64 -6.67 -12.36 -1.51
C GLY A 64 -5.71 -11.22 -1.19
N LEU A 65 -5.27 -11.11 0.07
CA LEU A 65 -4.32 -10.08 0.51
C LEU A 65 -2.97 -10.17 -0.19
N VAL A 66 -2.43 -11.39 -0.32
CA VAL A 66 -1.14 -11.63 -0.99
C VAL A 66 -1.24 -11.34 -2.49
N LEU A 67 -2.29 -11.82 -3.16
CA LEU A 67 -2.49 -11.60 -4.59
C LEU A 67 -2.79 -10.13 -4.90
N ALA A 68 -3.64 -9.46 -4.11
CA ALA A 68 -3.86 -8.03 -4.26
C ALA A 68 -2.58 -7.22 -4.01
N GLY A 69 -1.82 -7.58 -2.97
CA GLY A 69 -0.50 -7.00 -2.70
C GLY A 69 0.52 -7.23 -3.83
N THR A 70 0.36 -8.30 -4.61
CA THR A 70 1.17 -8.60 -5.80
C THR A 70 0.70 -7.79 -7.02
N VAL A 71 -0.61 -7.67 -7.22
CA VAL A 71 -1.23 -6.92 -8.32
C VAL A 71 -1.07 -5.41 -8.15
N SER A 72 -0.71 -4.93 -6.95
CA SER A 72 -0.47 -3.50 -6.70
C SER A 72 0.87 -2.97 -7.21
N VAL A 73 1.77 -3.81 -7.77
CA VAL A 73 3.05 -3.34 -8.37
C VAL A 73 2.87 -2.17 -9.33
N PRO A 74 1.96 -2.23 -10.33
CA PRO A 74 1.77 -1.12 -11.26
C PRO A 74 1.30 0.14 -10.53
N TRP A 75 0.48 -0.01 -9.48
CA TRP A 75 0.01 1.12 -8.68
C TRP A 75 1.16 1.85 -7.97
N TYR A 76 2.10 1.10 -7.38
CA TYR A 76 3.34 1.66 -6.83
C TYR A 76 4.21 2.32 -7.89
N ALA A 77 4.42 1.68 -9.04
CA ALA A 77 5.21 2.24 -10.14
C ALA A 77 4.61 3.54 -10.68
N TYR A 78 3.28 3.60 -10.84
CA TYR A 78 2.57 4.80 -11.28
C TYR A 78 2.69 5.92 -10.26
N ALA A 79 2.60 5.62 -8.96
CA ALA A 79 2.75 6.62 -7.92
C ALA A 79 4.18 7.19 -7.84
N ILE A 80 5.21 6.37 -8.02
CA ILE A 80 6.60 6.83 -8.13
C ILE A 80 6.76 7.78 -9.31
N ASN A 81 6.27 7.38 -10.50
CA ASN A 81 6.36 8.23 -11.68
C ASN A 81 5.53 9.52 -11.52
N ALA A 82 4.36 9.45 -10.89
CA ALA A 82 3.55 10.63 -10.59
C ALA A 82 4.24 11.58 -9.61
N ALA A 83 4.88 11.05 -8.55
CA ALA A 83 5.64 11.84 -7.58
C ALA A 83 6.87 12.52 -8.23
N ARG A 84 7.53 11.82 -9.15
CA ARG A 84 8.70 12.32 -9.90
C ARG A 84 8.34 13.14 -11.14
N ALA A 85 7.05 13.42 -11.38
CA ALA A 85 6.54 14.09 -12.58
C ALA A 85 7.02 13.49 -13.91
N ARG A 86 7.21 12.16 -13.95
CA ARG A 86 7.62 11.39 -15.14
C ARG A 86 6.39 10.86 -15.89
N PRO A 87 6.47 10.67 -17.22
CA PRO A 87 5.40 10.05 -17.98
C PRO A 87 5.16 8.61 -17.49
N ILE A 88 3.89 8.22 -17.38
CA ILE A 88 3.49 6.89 -16.92
C ILE A 88 3.32 5.96 -18.11
N ASP A 89 4.16 4.92 -18.21
CA ASP A 89 3.95 3.78 -19.09
C ASP A 89 3.04 2.75 -18.41
N LEU A 90 1.78 2.66 -18.85
CA LEU A 90 0.80 1.70 -18.35
C LEU A 90 1.20 0.23 -18.57
N GLY A 91 1.99 -0.05 -19.60
CA GLY A 91 2.44 -1.40 -19.93
C GLY A 91 3.76 -1.78 -19.24
N GLY A 92 4.55 -0.79 -18.83
CA GLY A 92 5.91 -0.99 -18.30
C GLY A 92 5.99 -2.03 -17.19
N PRO A 93 5.23 -1.85 -16.08
CA PRO A 93 5.28 -2.79 -14.95
C PRO A 93 4.90 -4.23 -15.31
N TRP A 94 4.04 -4.43 -16.32
CA TRP A 94 3.56 -5.75 -16.74
C TRP A 94 4.56 -6.54 -17.58
N ARG A 95 5.53 -5.85 -18.20
CA ARG A 95 6.56 -6.49 -19.03
C ARG A 95 7.60 -7.24 -18.20
N GLU A 96 7.77 -6.87 -16.93
CA GLU A 96 8.78 -7.44 -16.05
C GLU A 96 8.16 -8.38 -15.01
N GLY A 97 7.92 -9.63 -15.40
CA GLY A 97 7.37 -10.67 -14.52
C GLY A 97 8.16 -10.89 -13.22
N SER A 98 9.45 -10.57 -13.21
CA SER A 98 10.29 -10.61 -12.01
C SER A 98 9.81 -9.68 -10.91
N LEU A 99 9.21 -8.52 -11.25
CA LEU A 99 8.68 -7.58 -10.26
C LEU A 99 7.52 -8.18 -9.48
N PHE A 100 6.60 -8.87 -10.17
CA PHE A 100 5.49 -9.57 -9.53
C PHE A 100 5.97 -10.71 -8.63
N SER A 101 6.99 -11.47 -9.04
CA SER A 101 7.55 -12.51 -8.18
C SER A 101 8.19 -11.94 -6.91
N ALA A 102 8.91 -10.83 -7.03
CA ALA A 102 9.50 -10.14 -5.87
C ALA A 102 8.41 -9.57 -4.95
N GLN A 103 7.38 -8.95 -5.54
CA GLN A 103 6.26 -8.41 -4.79
C GLN A 103 5.44 -9.50 -4.11
N PHE A 104 5.24 -10.66 -4.75
CA PHE A 104 4.55 -11.80 -4.15
C PHE A 104 5.25 -12.24 -2.87
N VAL A 105 6.59 -12.39 -2.91
CA VAL A 105 7.38 -12.73 -1.72
C VAL A 105 7.26 -11.64 -0.66
N CYS A 106 7.32 -10.36 -1.03
CA CYS A 106 7.12 -9.25 -0.10
C CYS A 106 5.74 -9.30 0.56
N ALA A 107 4.69 -9.39 -0.24
CA ALA A 107 3.30 -9.39 0.20
C ALA A 107 3.01 -10.59 1.11
N PHE A 108 3.53 -11.78 0.78
CA PHE A 108 3.43 -12.97 1.61
C PHE A 108 3.99 -12.72 3.02
N TRP A 109 5.24 -12.29 3.14
CA TRP A 109 5.88 -12.05 4.44
C TRP A 109 5.29 -10.85 5.18
N PHE A 110 4.89 -9.81 4.44
CA PHE A 110 4.22 -8.64 4.99
C PHE A 110 2.91 -9.04 5.68
N TRP A 111 2.02 -9.71 4.96
CA TRP A 111 0.72 -10.12 5.51
C TRP A 111 0.85 -11.21 6.57
N ALA A 112 1.83 -12.12 6.46
CA ALA A 112 2.16 -13.05 7.53
C ALA A 112 2.55 -12.31 8.82
N ALA A 113 3.40 -11.27 8.73
CA ALA A 113 3.77 -10.45 9.88
C ALA A 113 2.58 -9.67 10.45
N VAL A 114 1.73 -9.09 9.60
CA VAL A 114 0.51 -8.39 10.02
C VAL A 114 -0.44 -9.34 10.77
N MET A 115 -0.64 -10.55 10.27
CA MET A 115 -1.56 -11.53 10.84
C MET A 115 -1.03 -12.14 12.14
N LEU A 116 0.27 -12.45 12.21
CA LEU A 116 0.90 -12.86 13.45
C LEU A 116 0.75 -11.79 14.53
N GLY A 117 0.92 -10.52 14.15
CA GLY A 117 0.70 -9.39 15.06
C GLY A 117 -0.74 -9.26 15.53
N LEU A 118 -1.71 -9.51 14.65
CA LEU A 118 -3.12 -9.37 14.96
C LEU A 118 -3.59 -10.49 15.89
N ARG A 119 -3.19 -11.73 15.61
CA ARG A 119 -3.65 -12.93 16.32
C ARG A 119 -3.00 -13.14 17.68
N TYR A 120 -1.70 -12.88 17.80
CA TYR A 120 -0.94 -13.30 19.00
C TYR A 120 -0.61 -12.17 19.97
N LEU A 121 -0.75 -10.90 19.57
CA LEU A 121 -0.15 -9.78 20.28
C LEU A 121 -1.05 -8.53 20.31
N PHE A 122 -2.37 -8.73 20.31
CA PHE A 122 -3.38 -7.67 20.43
C PHE A 122 -3.26 -6.54 19.37
N GLY A 123 -2.78 -6.86 18.16
CA GLY A 123 -2.73 -5.93 17.02
C GLY A 123 -1.56 -4.94 17.01
N LEU A 124 -0.86 -4.75 18.12
CA LEU A 124 0.31 -3.85 18.22
C LEU A 124 1.42 -4.19 17.20
N PRO A 125 1.77 -5.46 16.96
CA PRO A 125 2.81 -5.78 15.98
C PRO A 125 2.35 -5.71 14.53
N SER A 126 1.04 -5.70 14.26
CA SER A 126 0.55 -5.42 12.91
C SER A 126 0.94 -4.00 12.51
N ILE A 127 0.81 -3.04 13.43
CA ILE A 127 1.29 -1.66 13.24
C ILE A 127 2.80 -1.66 12.99
N LEU A 128 3.57 -2.43 13.76
CA LEU A 128 5.02 -2.55 13.54
C LEU A 128 5.32 -3.06 12.12
N ALA A 129 4.62 -4.09 11.64
CA ALA A 129 4.79 -4.58 10.28
C ALA A 129 4.57 -3.48 9.24
N PHE A 130 3.54 -2.63 9.39
CA PHE A 130 3.35 -1.45 8.55
C PHE A 130 4.51 -0.44 8.67
N LEU A 131 5.02 -0.17 9.87
CA LEU A 131 6.13 0.77 10.07
C LEU A 131 7.45 0.29 9.47
N PHE A 132 7.71 -1.01 9.55
CA PHE A 132 8.96 -1.63 9.09
C PHE A 132 8.96 -1.91 7.60
N TYR A 133 7.84 -2.41 7.10
CA TYR A 133 7.72 -2.95 5.76
C TYR A 133 6.82 -2.11 4.86
N GLY A 134 6.27 -0.99 5.32
CA GLY A 134 5.35 -0.15 4.56
C GLY A 134 5.89 0.39 3.23
N PHE A 135 7.22 0.39 3.03
CA PHE A 135 7.85 0.84 1.79
C PHE A 135 8.19 -0.28 0.80
N HIS A 136 7.93 -1.55 1.12
CA HIS A 136 8.35 -2.69 0.29
C HIS A 136 7.86 -2.58 -1.15
N GLY A 137 6.63 -2.12 -1.37
CA GLY A 137 6.05 -1.97 -2.70
C GLY A 137 6.77 -0.92 -3.56
N TYR A 138 7.20 0.19 -2.96
CA TYR A 138 8.01 1.20 -3.67
C TYR A 138 9.41 0.66 -3.99
N VAL A 139 10.05 -0.05 -3.05
CA VAL A 139 11.39 -0.62 -3.28
C VAL A 139 11.38 -1.63 -4.43
N VAL A 140 10.33 -2.46 -4.53
CA VAL A 140 10.17 -3.41 -5.64
C VAL A 140 9.90 -2.66 -6.95
N ALA A 141 8.95 -1.72 -6.95
CA ALA A 141 8.56 -0.97 -8.15
C ALA A 141 9.69 -0.08 -8.70
N ASP A 142 10.51 0.50 -7.81
CA ASP A 142 11.68 1.31 -8.16
C ASP A 142 12.93 0.47 -8.45
N GLN A 143 12.85 -0.85 -8.29
CA GLN A 143 13.97 -1.78 -8.46
C GLN A 143 15.21 -1.47 -7.61
N ALA A 144 15.04 -0.73 -6.51
CA ALA A 144 16.12 -0.35 -5.59
C ALA A 144 16.75 -1.56 -4.88
N ALA A 145 16.10 -2.73 -4.91
CA ALA A 145 16.67 -4.00 -4.51
C ALA A 145 16.23 -5.15 -5.42
N LYS A 146 17.18 -6.01 -5.81
CA LYS A 146 16.89 -7.26 -6.52
C LYS A 146 16.39 -8.33 -5.54
N GLY A 147 15.13 -8.75 -5.70
CA GLY A 147 14.48 -9.84 -4.95
C GLY A 147 13.65 -9.38 -3.75
N GLY A 148 12.56 -10.10 -3.46
CA GLY A 148 11.54 -9.68 -2.47
C GLY A 148 12.06 -9.55 -1.03
N LEU A 149 12.80 -10.54 -0.52
CA LEU A 149 13.36 -10.46 0.84
C LEU A 149 14.34 -9.30 1.01
N ARG A 150 15.13 -9.00 -0.03
CA ARG A 150 16.05 -7.86 -0.01
C ARG A 150 15.29 -6.54 -0.03
N ALA A 151 14.17 -6.46 -0.76
CA ALA A 151 13.30 -5.29 -0.77
C ALA A 151 12.66 -5.02 0.61
N LEU A 152 12.20 -6.07 1.32
CA LEU A 152 11.75 -5.94 2.71
C LEU A 152 12.86 -5.42 3.63
N GLY A 153 14.08 -5.95 3.51
CA GLY A 153 15.24 -5.46 4.26
C GLY A 153 15.57 -3.99 3.97
N THR A 154 15.46 -3.54 2.73
CA THR A 154 15.63 -2.12 2.37
C THR A 154 14.52 -1.25 2.96
N SER A 155 13.27 -1.69 2.95
CA SER A 155 12.16 -0.97 3.61
C SER A 155 12.45 -0.73 5.09
N VAL A 156 12.99 -1.72 5.81
CA VAL A 156 13.35 -1.59 7.23
C VAL A 156 14.43 -0.52 7.45
N ARG A 157 15.41 -0.43 6.54
CA ARG A 157 16.50 0.54 6.61
C ARG A 157 16.01 1.97 6.37
N LEU A 158 15.08 2.17 5.42
CA LEU A 158 14.47 3.48 5.14
C LEU A 158 13.79 4.08 6.38
N GLY A 159 13.20 3.23 7.23
CA GLY A 159 12.55 3.68 8.47
C GLY A 159 13.46 3.83 9.68
N HIS A 160 14.76 3.57 9.56
CA HIS A 160 15.69 3.58 10.69
C HIS A 160 15.82 5.02 11.26
N LYS A 161 15.82 5.14 12.60
CA LYS A 161 15.85 6.40 13.38
C LYS A 161 14.64 7.36 13.25
N ARG A 162 13.68 7.10 12.36
CA ARG A 162 12.52 8.02 12.10
C ARG A 162 11.14 7.41 12.32
N ARG A 163 11.08 6.27 13.01
CA ARG A 163 9.87 5.45 13.18
C ARG A 163 8.70 6.20 13.81
N MET A 164 8.94 7.12 14.74
CA MET A 164 7.85 7.90 15.37
C MET A 164 7.18 8.87 14.38
N ALA A 165 7.95 9.50 13.50
CA ALA A 165 7.40 10.36 12.46
C ALA A 165 6.68 9.54 11.37
N LEU A 166 7.24 8.39 11.00
CA LEU A 166 6.58 7.44 10.11
C LEU A 166 5.26 6.92 10.68
N PHE A 167 5.21 6.68 11.99
CA PHE A 167 3.98 6.29 12.68
C PHE A 167 2.93 7.39 12.65
N ALA A 168 3.30 8.65 12.88
CA ALA A 168 2.38 9.77 12.77
C ALA A 168 1.80 9.90 11.34
N ILE A 169 2.65 9.73 10.32
CA ILE A 169 2.25 9.79 8.91
C ILE A 169 1.35 8.61 8.54
N LEU A 170 1.73 7.40 8.94
CA LEU A 170 0.91 6.20 8.77
C LEU A 170 -0.47 6.37 9.41
N THR A 171 -0.52 6.86 10.65
CA THR A 171 -1.77 7.11 11.38
C THR A 171 -2.64 8.12 10.64
N LEU A 172 -2.04 9.22 10.17
CA LEU A 172 -2.76 10.24 9.42
C LEU A 172 -3.33 9.71 8.10
N PHE A 173 -2.57 8.89 7.38
CA PHE A 173 -3.06 8.25 6.16
C PHE A 173 -4.13 7.20 6.44
N ILE A 174 -4.01 6.42 7.51
CA ILE A 174 -5.08 5.50 7.93
C ILE A 174 -6.35 6.29 8.21
N LEU A 175 -6.29 7.37 8.98
CA LEU A 175 -7.45 8.22 9.27
C LEU A 175 -8.04 8.82 8.00
N PHE A 176 -7.20 9.33 7.10
CA PHE A 176 -7.63 9.91 5.83
C PHE A 176 -8.39 8.89 4.95
N ASN A 177 -7.88 7.67 4.85
CA ASN A 177 -8.53 6.60 4.08
C ASN A 177 -9.76 6.01 4.80
N PHE A 178 -9.72 5.95 6.12
CA PHE A 178 -10.82 5.43 6.93
C PHE A 178 -12.09 6.24 6.76
N VAL A 179 -11.99 7.57 6.68
CA VAL A 179 -13.13 8.46 6.42
C VAL A 179 -13.84 8.10 5.10
N SER A 180 -13.09 7.72 4.07
CA SER A 180 -13.65 7.28 2.78
C SER A 180 -14.20 5.86 2.79
N ALA A 181 -13.72 5.01 3.70
CA ALA A 181 -14.19 3.64 3.86
C ALA A 181 -15.41 3.51 4.79
N LEU A 182 -15.68 4.50 5.66
CA LEU A 182 -16.80 4.49 6.62
C LEU A 182 -18.15 4.07 6.00
N PRO A 183 -18.58 4.55 4.83
CA PRO A 183 -19.91 4.22 4.32
C PRO A 183 -20.02 2.77 3.79
N LEU A 184 -18.91 2.03 3.66
CA LEU A 184 -18.93 0.60 3.31
C LEU A 184 -19.43 -0.29 4.46
N GLY A 185 -19.32 0.16 5.72
CA GLY A 185 -19.71 -0.62 6.91
C GLY A 185 -21.19 -0.53 7.30
N TYR A 186 -21.96 0.39 6.73
CA TYR A 186 -23.30 0.75 7.22
C TYR A 186 -24.48 0.28 6.33
N GLY A 187 -24.32 -0.82 5.59
CA GLY A 187 -25.44 -1.41 4.83
C GLY A 187 -26.04 -0.45 3.81
N ALA A 188 -25.18 0.24 3.06
CA ALA A 188 -25.58 1.33 2.20
C ALA A 188 -26.02 0.86 0.80
N SER A 189 -26.85 1.67 0.14
CA SER A 189 -27.34 1.42 -1.22
C SER A 189 -26.18 1.14 -2.22
N PRO A 190 -26.42 0.44 -3.34
CA PRO A 190 -25.40 0.18 -4.36
C PRO A 190 -24.67 1.45 -4.83
N LEU A 191 -25.39 2.59 -4.89
CA LEU A 191 -24.82 3.89 -5.21
C LEU A 191 -23.81 4.36 -4.14
N THR A 192 -24.15 4.21 -2.87
CA THR A 192 -23.28 4.60 -1.76
C THR A 192 -22.01 3.73 -1.72
N ILE A 193 -22.14 2.44 -2.02
CA ILE A 193 -20.99 1.53 -2.16
C ILE A 193 -20.09 2.02 -3.30
N ALA A 194 -20.66 2.30 -4.48
CA ALA A 194 -19.90 2.78 -5.63
C ALA A 194 -19.15 4.10 -5.32
N ILE A 195 -19.81 5.05 -4.67
CA ILE A 195 -19.20 6.33 -4.25
C ILE A 195 -18.07 6.08 -3.25
N SER A 196 -18.26 5.17 -2.29
CA SER A 196 -17.24 4.86 -1.27
C SER A 196 -16.02 4.20 -1.89
N VAL A 197 -16.21 3.26 -2.82
CA VAL A 197 -15.11 2.62 -3.56
C VAL A 197 -14.34 3.65 -4.39
N ALA A 198 -15.05 4.56 -5.07
CA ALA A 198 -14.42 5.63 -5.85
C ALA A 198 -13.62 6.60 -4.96
N ALA A 199 -14.23 7.04 -3.85
CA ALA A 199 -13.58 7.91 -2.87
C ALA A 199 -12.34 7.25 -2.26
N PHE A 200 -12.47 5.99 -1.82
CA PHE A 200 -11.39 5.21 -1.25
C PHE A 200 -10.25 4.97 -2.26
N SER A 201 -10.58 4.70 -3.53
CA SER A 201 -9.59 4.56 -4.60
C SER A 201 -8.80 5.86 -4.81
N ALA A 202 -9.48 7.00 -4.75
CA ALA A 202 -8.86 8.31 -4.85
C ALA A 202 -7.97 8.63 -3.64
N THR A 203 -8.47 8.45 -2.41
CA THR A 203 -7.69 8.73 -1.20
C THR A 203 -6.50 7.79 -1.05
N ALA A 204 -6.66 6.52 -1.42
CA ALA A 204 -5.58 5.55 -1.39
C ALA A 204 -4.51 5.91 -2.44
N SER A 205 -4.92 6.35 -3.63
CA SER A 205 -3.98 6.82 -4.65
C SER A 205 -3.21 8.06 -4.22
N VAL A 206 -3.89 9.04 -3.62
CA VAL A 206 -3.23 10.24 -3.04
C VAL A 206 -2.23 9.84 -1.95
N THR A 207 -2.61 8.89 -1.09
CA THR A 207 -1.74 8.32 -0.05
C THR A 207 -0.51 7.66 -0.67
N LEU A 208 -0.68 6.92 -1.77
CA LEU A 208 0.38 6.19 -2.44
C LEU A 208 1.38 7.14 -3.12
N VAL A 209 0.90 8.20 -3.77
CA VAL A 209 1.78 9.25 -4.32
C VAL A 209 2.50 10.00 -3.20
N SER A 210 1.80 10.35 -2.12
CA SER A 210 2.43 10.99 -0.95
C SER A 210 3.51 10.09 -0.32
N GLY A 211 3.25 8.78 -0.28
CA GLY A 211 4.19 7.76 0.19
C GLY A 211 5.41 7.63 -0.73
N ALA A 212 5.24 7.76 -2.05
CA ALA A 212 6.35 7.80 -3.00
C ALA A 212 7.24 9.02 -2.80
N CYS A 213 6.67 10.22 -2.56
CA CYS A 213 7.46 11.42 -2.23
C CYS A 213 8.30 11.21 -0.95
N LEU A 214 7.71 10.58 0.06
CA LEU A 214 8.43 10.25 1.29
C LEU A 214 9.52 9.19 1.06
N TYR A 215 9.23 8.17 0.25
CA TYR A 215 10.19 7.14 -0.13
C TYR A 215 11.42 7.76 -0.82
N ASP A 216 11.23 8.66 -1.79
CA ASP A 216 12.32 9.35 -2.48
C ASP A 216 13.17 10.17 -1.49
N ALA A 217 12.51 10.97 -0.65
CA ALA A 217 13.20 11.80 0.35
C ALA A 217 13.95 11.01 1.44
N LEU A 218 13.53 9.77 1.72
CA LEU A 218 14.24 8.86 2.62
C LEU A 218 15.40 8.14 1.91
N THR A 219 15.25 7.84 0.63
CA THR A 219 16.27 7.16 -0.18
C THR A 219 17.45 8.09 -0.44
N GLU A 220 17.20 9.35 -0.83
CA GLU A 220 18.25 10.36 -1.03
C GLU A 220 19.16 10.49 0.21
N ARG A 221 18.59 10.42 1.42
CA ARG A 221 19.36 10.50 2.67
C ARG A 221 20.06 9.21 3.08
N LEU A 222 19.66 8.05 2.55
CA LEU A 222 20.39 6.81 2.78
C LEU A 222 21.70 6.79 2.00
N ASP A 223 21.74 7.43 0.82
CA ASP A 223 22.93 7.54 -0.01
C ASP A 223 23.96 8.57 0.53
N GLU A 224 23.53 9.44 1.47
CA GLU A 224 24.38 10.41 2.16
C GLU A 224 25.13 9.85 3.40
N GLN A 225 24.86 8.60 3.81
CA GLN A 225 25.44 7.95 5.02
C GLN A 225 26.48 6.89 4.66
#